data_AF-A0A2G2W4D9-F1
#
_entry.id   AF-A0A2G2W4D9-F1
#
_cell.length_a   1.000
_cell.length_b   1.000
_cell.length_c   1.000
_cell.angle_alpha   90.00
_cell.angle_beta   90.00
_cell.angle_gamma   90.00
#
_symmetry.space_group_name_H-M   'P 1'
#
loop_
_entity.id
_entity.type
_entity.pdbx_description
1 polymer ?
#
loop_
_entity_poly.entity_id
_entity_poly.type
_entity_poly.pdbx_seq_one_letter_code
_entity_poly.pdbx_strand_id
1 'polypeptide(L)'
;MSHRNLSSYHHLEKEQHQSVDGLLTLFKKANHDLTTVHNKLEKEFQQVYPDNANPMKLVSRIKKVQDEICNLKEQCRELLAAKQDLIDKARATLVGNRLLLQKLLLSAGVPVTRDSDDPSYASFNQVIDEWTTQVRSRTEDESPESGKDINQMLFSAIVHDN
;
A
#
# COMPACT_ATOMS: atom_id res chain seq x y z
N MET A 1 13.56 -60.92 58.03
CA MET A 1 13.10 -61.02 56.63
C MET A 1 13.14 -59.69 55.86
N SER A 2 13.74 -58.60 56.37
CA SER A 2 13.63 -57.26 55.76
C SER A 2 14.72 -56.85 54.76
N HIS A 3 15.86 -57.54 54.68
CA HIS A 3 16.99 -57.13 53.82
C HIS A 3 16.79 -57.43 52.33
N ARG A 4 15.87 -58.33 51.97
CA ARG A 4 15.57 -58.65 50.56
C ARG A 4 14.74 -57.55 49.87
N ASN A 5 13.97 -56.75 50.63
CA ASN A 5 13.15 -55.67 50.07
C ASN A 5 13.97 -54.41 49.75
N LEU A 6 14.93 -54.00 50.59
CA LEU A 6 15.74 -52.79 50.35
C LEU A 6 16.57 -52.87 49.06
N SER A 7 17.10 -54.05 48.72
CA SER A 7 17.86 -54.25 47.48
C SER A 7 16.98 -54.17 46.23
N SER A 8 15.69 -54.52 46.36
CA SER A 8 14.70 -54.41 45.29
C SER A 8 14.30 -52.96 45.03
N TYR A 9 14.15 -52.15 46.09
CA TYR A 9 13.88 -50.72 45.98
C TYR A 9 15.03 -49.95 45.31
N HIS A 10 16.28 -50.24 45.70
CA HIS A 10 17.45 -49.61 45.06
C HIS A 10 17.64 -50.01 43.60
N HIS A 11 17.23 -51.22 43.20
CA HIS A 11 17.28 -51.63 41.80
C HIS A 11 16.22 -50.90 40.96
N LEU A 12 15.02 -50.72 41.51
CA LEU A 12 13.91 -50.02 40.85
C LEU A 12 14.19 -48.52 40.69
N GLU A 13 14.75 -47.86 41.71
CA GLU A 13 15.18 -46.45 41.61
C GLU A 13 16.28 -46.26 40.57
N LYS A 14 17.22 -47.21 40.48
CA LYS A 14 18.33 -47.15 39.51
C LYS A 14 17.85 -47.36 38.07
N GLU A 15 16.88 -48.25 37.86
CA GLU A 15 16.20 -48.43 36.56
C GLU A 15 15.34 -47.22 36.19
N GLN A 16 14.62 -46.64 37.16
CA GLN A 16 13.85 -45.40 36.93
C GLN A 16 14.77 -44.24 36.55
N HIS A 17 15.88 -44.04 37.25
CA HIS A 17 16.88 -43.03 36.88
C HIS A 17 17.46 -43.28 35.48
N GLN A 18 17.76 -44.53 35.12
CA GLN A 18 18.19 -44.88 33.77
C GLN A 18 17.13 -44.59 32.70
N SER A 19 15.85 -44.83 32.99
CA SER A 19 14.75 -44.54 32.07
C SER A 19 14.55 -43.03 31.86
N VAL A 20 14.71 -42.24 32.93
CA VAL A 20 14.62 -40.77 32.91
C VAL A 20 15.84 -40.18 32.19
N ASP A 21 17.04 -40.72 32.39
CA ASP A 21 18.25 -40.35 31.66
C ASP A 21 18.13 -40.71 30.17
N GLY A 22 17.53 -41.85 29.85
CA GLY A 22 17.16 -42.25 28.49
C GLY A 22 16.19 -41.27 27.83
N LEU A 23 15.18 -40.80 28.57
CA LEU A 23 14.24 -39.80 28.09
C LEU A 23 14.92 -38.44 27.87
N LEU A 24 15.77 -38.02 28.81
CA LEU A 24 16.52 -36.77 28.72
C LEU A 24 17.48 -36.77 27.51
N THR A 25 18.15 -37.90 27.26
CA THR A 25 19.02 -38.05 26.09
C THR A 25 18.23 -38.03 24.78
N LEU A 26 17.04 -38.65 24.73
CA LEU A 26 16.14 -38.55 23.58
C LEU A 26 15.67 -37.11 23.34
N PHE A 27 15.29 -36.36 24.37
CA PHE A 27 14.92 -34.94 24.21
C PHE A 27 16.09 -34.08 23.76
N LYS A 28 17.29 -34.30 24.32
CA LYS A 28 18.51 -33.61 23.86
C LYS A 28 18.80 -33.89 22.40
N LYS A 29 18.66 -35.15 21.98
CA LYS A 29 18.82 -35.56 20.59
C LYS A 29 17.77 -34.92 19.69
N ALA A 30 16.49 -35.02 20.05
CA ALA A 30 15.40 -34.42 19.29
C ALA A 30 15.57 -32.90 19.13
N ASN A 31 16.00 -32.21 20.20
CA ASN A 31 16.27 -30.77 20.14
C ASN A 31 17.47 -30.44 19.23
N HIS A 32 18.52 -31.24 19.28
CA HIS A 32 19.66 -31.11 18.38
C HIS A 32 19.28 -31.36 16.91
N ASP A 33 18.52 -32.41 16.65
CA ASP A 33 18.01 -32.75 15.32
C ASP A 33 17.13 -31.62 14.78
N LEU A 34 16.22 -31.07 15.59
CA LEU A 34 15.36 -29.95 15.22
C LEU A 34 16.17 -28.67 14.92
N THR A 35 17.19 -28.39 15.73
CA THR A 35 18.10 -27.25 15.50
C THR A 35 18.87 -27.41 14.19
N THR A 36 19.32 -28.63 13.90
CA THR A 36 20.02 -28.94 12.65
C THR A 36 19.12 -28.76 11.44
N VAL A 37 17.88 -29.24 11.50
CA VAL A 37 16.87 -29.04 10.45
C VAL A 37 16.59 -27.55 10.26
N HIS A 38 16.38 -26.80 11.34
CA HIS A 38 16.14 -25.35 11.28
C HIS A 38 17.28 -24.61 10.56
N ASN A 39 18.53 -24.86 10.96
CA ASN A 39 19.70 -24.22 10.36
C ASN A 39 19.87 -24.56 8.88
N LYS A 40 19.56 -25.82 8.49
CA LYS A 40 19.64 -26.25 7.10
C LYS A 40 18.57 -25.58 6.25
N LEU A 41 17.32 -25.54 6.74
CA LEU A 41 16.21 -24.85 6.07
C LEU A 41 16.49 -23.35 5.90
N GLU A 42 17.03 -22.69 6.93
CA GLU A 42 17.38 -21.26 6.85
C GLU A 42 18.45 -21.02 5.78
N LYS A 43 19.47 -21.88 5.70
CA LYS A 43 20.51 -21.78 4.68
C LYS A 43 19.97 -22.02 3.27
N GLU A 44 19.13 -23.02 3.09
CA GLU A 44 18.46 -23.29 1.81
C GLU A 44 17.54 -22.14 1.42
N PHE A 45 16.80 -21.58 2.38
CA PHE A 45 15.93 -20.43 2.16
C PHE A 45 16.70 -19.20 1.67
N GLN A 46 17.82 -18.85 2.32
CA GLN A 46 18.67 -17.74 1.91
C GLN A 46 19.35 -17.97 0.56
N GLN A 47 19.65 -19.23 0.21
CA GLN A 47 20.25 -19.58 -1.08
C GLN A 47 19.23 -19.52 -2.23
N VAL A 48 18.00 -19.97 -2.00
CA VAL A 48 16.90 -19.94 -2.99
C VAL A 48 16.36 -18.53 -3.16
N TYR A 49 16.24 -17.77 -2.07
CA TYR A 49 15.69 -16.43 -2.06
C TYR A 49 16.75 -15.40 -1.67
N PRO A 50 17.48 -14.82 -2.65
CA PRO A 50 18.33 -13.67 -2.39
C PRO A 50 17.50 -12.50 -1.86
N ASP A 51 18.17 -11.54 -1.23
CA ASP A 51 17.55 -10.44 -0.49
C ASP A 51 16.50 -9.63 -1.28
N ASN A 52 16.70 -9.48 -2.59
CA ASN A 52 15.79 -8.79 -3.50
C ASN A 52 14.53 -9.60 -3.86
N ALA A 53 14.58 -10.93 -3.68
CA ALA A 53 13.51 -11.89 -4.00
C ALA A 53 12.94 -12.59 -2.76
N ASN A 54 13.40 -12.25 -1.55
CA ASN A 54 12.87 -12.79 -0.31
C ASN A 54 11.37 -12.45 -0.16
N PRO A 55 10.47 -13.45 -0.10
CA PRO A 55 9.02 -13.23 -0.06
C PRO A 55 8.57 -12.31 1.09
N MET A 56 9.19 -12.43 2.27
CA MET A 56 8.85 -11.60 3.43
C MET A 56 9.24 -10.13 3.21
N LYS A 57 10.41 -9.89 2.60
CA LYS A 57 10.87 -8.54 2.22
C LYS A 57 10.05 -7.96 1.05
N LEU A 58 9.60 -8.81 0.12
CA LEU A 58 8.73 -8.39 -0.97
C LEU A 58 7.37 -7.92 -0.44
N VAL A 59 6.75 -8.68 0.46
CA VAL A 59 5.48 -8.30 1.09
C VAL A 59 5.61 -6.97 1.83
N SER A 60 6.69 -6.75 2.58
CA SER A 60 6.89 -5.48 3.29
C SER A 60 7.08 -4.31 2.32
N ARG A 61 7.83 -4.49 1.23
CA ARG A 61 7.99 -3.49 0.17
C ARG A 61 6.68 -3.18 -0.55
N ILE A 62 5.89 -4.21 -0.87
CA ILE A 62 4.58 -4.05 -1.52
C ILE A 62 3.63 -3.26 -0.60
N LYS A 63 3.56 -3.61 0.68
CA LYS A 63 2.75 -2.86 1.66
C LYS A 63 3.19 -1.40 1.74
N LYS A 64 4.50 -1.14 1.82
CA LYS A 64 5.04 0.21 1.82
C LYS A 64 4.62 1.00 0.56
N VAL A 65 4.76 0.40 -0.63
CA VAL A 65 4.34 1.03 -1.89
C VAL A 65 2.83 1.28 -1.91
N GLN A 66 2.03 0.35 -1.41
CA GLN A 66 0.57 0.53 -1.31
C GLN A 66 0.20 1.72 -0.42
N ASP A 67 0.85 1.84 0.75
CA ASP A 67 0.63 2.97 1.66
C ASP A 67 1.09 4.30 1.03
N GLU A 68 2.25 4.30 0.37
CA GLU A 68 2.77 5.48 -0.33
C GLU A 68 1.87 5.92 -1.49
N ILE A 69 1.32 4.98 -2.28
CA ILE A 69 0.37 5.29 -3.36
C ILE A 69 -0.92 5.88 -2.80
N CYS A 70 -1.45 5.31 -1.71
CA CYS A 70 -2.64 5.85 -1.05
C CYS A 70 -2.41 7.29 -0.56
N ASN A 71 -1.27 7.55 0.08
CA ASN A 71 -0.90 8.89 0.52
C ASN A 71 -0.73 9.86 -0.65
N LEU A 72 -0.01 9.45 -1.71
CA LEU A 72 0.19 10.27 -2.90
C LEU A 72 -1.14 10.61 -3.58
N LYS A 73 -2.07 9.66 -3.64
CA LYS A 73 -3.41 9.87 -4.18
C LYS A 73 -4.16 10.96 -3.41
N GLU A 74 -4.09 10.93 -2.08
CA GLU A 74 -4.73 11.96 -1.26
C GLU A 74 -4.07 13.34 -1.47
N GLN A 75 -2.75 13.40 -1.50
CA GLN A 75 -2.02 14.63 -1.81
C GLN A 75 -2.40 15.20 -3.19
N CYS A 76 -2.56 14.35 -4.20
CA CYS A 76 -3.05 14.78 -5.52
C CYS A 76 -4.48 15.34 -5.47
N ARG A 77 -5.37 14.74 -4.66
CA ARG A 77 -6.74 15.25 -4.48
C ARG A 77 -6.75 16.62 -3.80
N GLU A 78 -5.97 16.79 -2.74
CA GLU A 78 -5.81 18.08 -2.06
C GLU A 78 -5.25 19.15 -3.01
N LEU A 79 -4.23 18.80 -3.80
CA LEU A 79 -3.65 19.70 -4.80
C LEU A 79 -4.65 20.11 -5.87
N LEU A 80 -5.46 19.17 -6.38
CA LEU A 80 -6.52 19.47 -7.35
C LEU A 80 -7.58 20.39 -6.75
N ALA A 81 -7.98 20.17 -5.50
CA ALA A 81 -8.92 21.04 -4.80
C ALA A 81 -8.35 22.46 -4.61
N ALA A 82 -7.10 22.58 -4.19
CA ALA A 82 -6.42 23.88 -4.05
C ALA A 82 -6.30 24.61 -5.40
N LYS A 83 -6.01 23.88 -6.49
CA LYS A 83 -5.99 24.45 -7.84
C LYS A 83 -7.37 24.94 -8.28
N GLN A 84 -8.44 24.19 -7.98
CA GLN A 84 -9.80 24.59 -8.31
C GLN A 84 -10.20 25.89 -7.57
N ASP A 85 -9.90 25.97 -6.28
CA ASP A 85 -10.15 27.18 -5.47
C ASP A 85 -9.39 28.41 -6.03
N LEU A 86 -8.14 28.23 -6.44
CA LEU A 86 -7.37 29.30 -7.10
C LEU A 86 -8.01 29.76 -8.41
N ILE A 87 -8.47 28.81 -9.24
CA ILE A 87 -9.17 29.10 -10.49
C ILE A 87 -10.46 29.88 -10.22
N ASP A 88 -11.25 29.45 -9.25
CA ASP A 88 -12.52 30.09 -8.91
C ASP A 88 -12.29 31.53 -8.41
N LYS A 89 -11.29 31.75 -7.56
CA LYS A 89 -10.90 33.09 -7.07
C LYS A 89 -10.39 33.99 -8.19
N ALA A 90 -9.55 33.47 -9.08
CA ALA A 90 -9.03 34.20 -10.22
C ALA A 90 -10.17 34.59 -11.18
N ARG A 91 -11.07 33.65 -11.46
CA ARG A 91 -12.26 33.89 -12.29
C ARG A 91 -13.17 34.95 -11.70
N ALA A 92 -13.51 34.84 -10.42
CA ALA A 92 -14.36 35.83 -9.73
C ALA A 92 -13.74 37.23 -9.80
N THR A 93 -12.43 37.34 -9.59
CA THR A 93 -11.69 38.61 -9.66
C THR A 93 -11.67 39.18 -11.08
N LEU A 94 -11.33 38.37 -12.08
CA LEU A 94 -11.21 38.82 -13.48
C LEU A 94 -12.57 39.23 -14.06
N VAL A 95 -13.61 38.43 -13.84
CA VAL A 95 -14.98 38.75 -14.27
C VAL A 95 -15.50 40.00 -13.54
N GLY A 96 -15.23 40.11 -12.23
CA GLY A 96 -15.58 41.30 -11.44
C GLY A 96 -14.90 42.57 -11.96
N ASN A 97 -13.58 42.52 -12.18
CA ASN A 97 -12.81 43.65 -12.73
C ASN A 97 -13.30 44.04 -14.12
N ARG A 98 -13.58 43.05 -14.98
CA ARG A 98 -14.14 43.30 -16.32
C ARG A 98 -15.48 44.04 -16.23
N LEU A 99 -16.39 43.60 -15.37
CA LEU A 99 -17.69 44.26 -15.17
C LEU A 99 -17.53 45.71 -14.72
N LEU A 100 -16.58 45.99 -13.81
CA LEU A 100 -16.27 47.35 -13.37
C LEU A 100 -15.74 48.21 -14.52
N LEU A 101 -14.84 47.66 -15.35
CA LEU A 101 -14.31 48.35 -16.53
C LEU A 101 -15.40 48.64 -17.56
N GLN A 102 -16.30 47.69 -17.84
CA GLN A 102 -17.44 47.91 -18.73
C GLN A 102 -18.35 49.04 -18.23
N LYS A 103 -18.65 49.07 -16.92
CA LYS A 103 -19.42 50.17 -16.31
C LYS A 103 -18.72 51.52 -16.46
N LEU A 104 -17.40 51.57 -16.25
CA LEU A 104 -16.60 52.77 -16.39
C LEU A 104 -16.59 53.27 -17.85
N LEU A 105 -16.39 52.37 -18.81
CA LEU A 105 -16.42 52.71 -20.24
C LEU A 105 -17.79 53.27 -20.66
N LEU A 106 -18.89 52.65 -20.23
CA LEU A 106 -20.24 53.17 -20.45
C LEU A 106 -20.40 54.58 -19.87
N SER A 107 -19.92 54.81 -18.65
CA SER A 107 -20.00 56.12 -18.00
C SER A 107 -19.16 57.20 -18.70
N ALA A 108 -18.09 56.80 -19.37
CA ALA A 108 -17.21 57.68 -20.14
C ALA A 108 -17.68 57.88 -21.60
N GLY A 109 -18.80 57.27 -22.00
CA GLY A 109 -19.31 57.33 -23.38
C GLY A 109 -18.47 56.54 -24.39
N VAL A 110 -17.60 55.64 -23.92
CA VAL A 110 -16.75 54.79 -24.77
C VAL A 110 -17.53 53.50 -25.12
N PRO A 111 -17.50 53.04 -26.38
CA PRO A 111 -18.13 51.78 -26.77
C PRO A 111 -17.60 50.60 -25.96
N VAL A 112 -18.50 49.75 -25.46
CA VAL A 112 -18.16 48.52 -24.73
C VAL A 112 -18.17 47.32 -25.67
N THR A 113 -17.10 46.53 -25.63
CA THR A 113 -17.03 45.21 -26.26
C THR A 113 -17.91 44.22 -25.50
N ARG A 114 -18.86 43.59 -26.19
CA ARG A 114 -19.68 42.51 -25.62
C ARG A 114 -18.84 41.27 -25.37
N ASP A 115 -19.28 40.45 -24.43
CA ASP A 115 -18.57 39.23 -24.05
C ASP A 115 -18.50 38.18 -25.18
N SER A 116 -19.50 38.15 -26.08
CA SER A 116 -19.49 37.30 -27.27
C SER A 116 -18.48 37.75 -28.33
N ASP A 117 -18.11 39.02 -28.31
CA ASP A 117 -17.31 39.66 -29.35
C ASP A 117 -15.84 39.81 -28.89
N ASP A 118 -15.52 39.37 -27.66
CA ASP A 118 -14.19 39.39 -27.09
C ASP A 118 -13.54 38.00 -27.19
N PRO A 119 -12.60 37.80 -28.15
CA PRO A 119 -11.93 36.51 -28.33
C PRO A 119 -11.09 36.10 -27.12
N SER A 120 -10.60 37.05 -26.32
CA SER A 120 -9.81 36.75 -25.11
C SER A 120 -10.70 36.21 -24.01
N TYR A 121 -11.92 36.76 -23.87
CA TYR A 121 -12.90 36.28 -22.89
C TYR A 121 -13.49 34.92 -23.28
N ALA A 122 -13.73 34.69 -24.57
CA ALA A 122 -14.15 33.39 -25.08
C ALA A 122 -13.07 32.32 -24.83
N SER A 123 -11.80 32.62 -25.17
CA SER A 123 -10.67 31.72 -24.93
C SER A 123 -10.49 31.41 -23.44
N PHE A 124 -10.63 32.41 -22.56
CA PHE A 124 -10.58 32.21 -21.12
C PHE A 124 -11.62 31.19 -20.63
N ASN A 125 -12.90 31.34 -21.02
CA ASN A 125 -13.94 30.41 -20.60
C ASN A 125 -13.70 29.00 -21.16
N GLN A 126 -13.23 28.88 -22.40
CA GLN A 126 -12.88 27.58 -22.99
C GLN A 126 -11.83 26.84 -22.17
N VAL A 127 -10.77 27.52 -21.72
CA VAL A 127 -9.72 26.91 -20.90
C VAL A 127 -10.25 26.44 -19.53
N ILE A 128 -11.16 27.20 -18.92
CA ILE A 128 -11.80 26.80 -17.65
C ILE A 128 -12.71 25.59 -17.85
N ASP A 129 -13.48 25.56 -18.93
CA ASP A 129 -14.37 24.45 -19.25
C ASP A 129 -13.57 23.18 -19.55
N GLU A 130 -12.49 23.28 -20.32
CA GLU A 130 -11.57 22.17 -20.60
C GLU A 130 -10.98 21.60 -19.30
N TRP A 131 -10.51 22.46 -18.40
CA TRP A 131 -10.03 22.05 -17.08
C TRP A 131 -11.12 21.30 -16.29
N THR A 132 -12.34 21.81 -16.28
CA THR A 132 -13.47 21.21 -15.56
C THR A 132 -13.81 19.83 -16.11
N THR A 133 -13.77 19.65 -17.44
CA THR A 133 -13.96 18.35 -18.09
C THR A 133 -12.85 17.36 -17.71
N GLN A 134 -11.58 17.79 -17.74
CA GLN A 134 -10.44 16.93 -17.40
C GLN A 134 -10.46 16.45 -15.94
N VAL A 135 -10.87 17.31 -15.00
CA VAL A 135 -10.99 16.93 -13.58
C VAL A 135 -12.14 15.94 -13.38
N ARG A 136 -13.28 16.14 -14.05
CA ARG A 136 -14.44 15.25 -13.93
C ARG A 136 -14.16 13.86 -14.52
N SER A 137 -13.60 13.79 -15.73
CA SER A 137 -13.32 12.51 -16.41
C SER A 137 -12.35 11.62 -15.63
N ARG A 138 -11.41 12.21 -14.90
CA ARG A 138 -10.45 11.47 -14.06
C ARG A 138 -11.02 11.00 -12.73
N THR A 139 -12.11 11.62 -12.27
CA THR A 139 -12.78 11.25 -11.02
C THR A 139 -13.77 10.09 -11.22
N GLU A 140 -14.37 9.98 -12.41
CA GLU A 140 -15.34 8.92 -12.75
C GLU A 140 -14.70 7.57 -13.10
N ASP A 141 -13.44 7.55 -13.57
CA ASP A 141 -12.70 6.31 -13.89
C ASP A 141 -12.28 5.51 -12.63
N GLU A 142 -12.45 6.06 -11.42
CA GLU A 142 -12.07 5.43 -10.14
C GLU A 142 -13.17 4.50 -9.56
N SER A 143 -13.78 3.63 -10.36
CA SER A 143 -14.62 2.54 -9.84
C SER A 143 -13.77 1.53 -9.04
N PRO A 144 -14.18 1.07 -7.84
CA PRO A 144 -13.34 0.32 -6.90
C PRO A 144 -13.19 -1.18 -7.23
N GLU A 145 -13.07 -1.56 -8.50
CA GLU A 145 -12.93 -2.97 -8.89
C GLU A 145 -11.49 -3.45 -9.13
N SER A 146 -10.49 -2.55 -9.20
CA SER A 146 -9.10 -2.96 -9.50
C SER A 146 -8.36 -3.65 -8.33
N GLY A 147 -8.97 -3.72 -7.13
CA GLY A 147 -8.38 -4.37 -5.96
C GLY A 147 -8.65 -5.88 -5.89
N LYS A 148 -9.61 -6.38 -6.66
CA LYS A 148 -9.80 -7.81 -6.84
C LYS A 148 -8.72 -8.30 -7.80
N ASP A 149 -7.65 -8.77 -7.18
CA ASP A 149 -7.23 -10.15 -7.39
C ASP A 149 -5.81 -10.36 -7.91
N ILE A 150 -4.87 -9.49 -7.52
CA ILE A 150 -3.44 -9.74 -7.73
C ILE A 150 -3.03 -11.07 -7.05
N ASN A 151 -3.62 -11.38 -5.89
CA ASN A 151 -3.34 -12.62 -5.18
C ASN A 151 -3.89 -13.86 -5.93
N GLN A 152 -5.17 -13.96 -6.35
CA GLN A 152 -5.56 -15.15 -7.14
C GLN A 152 -4.94 -15.13 -8.54
N MET A 153 -4.56 -13.99 -9.14
CA MET A 153 -3.77 -14.00 -10.39
C MET A 153 -2.39 -14.67 -10.17
N LEU A 154 -1.69 -14.32 -9.09
CA LEU A 154 -0.40 -14.94 -8.73
C LEU A 154 -0.58 -16.42 -8.38
N PHE A 155 -1.63 -16.78 -7.63
CA PHE A 155 -1.87 -18.18 -7.27
C PHE A 155 -2.38 -19.04 -8.45
N SER A 156 -3.09 -18.45 -9.42
CA SER A 156 -3.56 -19.18 -10.61
C SER A 156 -2.42 -19.42 -11.61
N ALA A 157 -1.49 -18.48 -11.75
CA ALA A 157 -0.34 -18.63 -12.65
C ALA A 157 0.61 -19.76 -12.22
N ILE A 158 0.77 -19.99 -10.93
CA ILE A 158 1.67 -21.04 -10.38
C ILE A 158 1.10 -22.45 -10.59
N VAL A 159 -0.22 -22.60 -10.77
CA VAL A 159 -0.88 -23.92 -10.88
C VAL A 159 -0.92 -24.44 -12.32
N HIS A 160 -0.63 -23.61 -13.32
CA HIS A 160 -0.66 -24.01 -14.73
C HIS A 160 0.66 -24.55 -15.29
N ASP A 161 1.78 -24.43 -14.56
CA ASP A 161 3.05 -25.07 -14.92
C ASP A 161 3.19 -26.43 -14.20
N ASN A 162 2.45 -27.43 -14.66
CA ASN A 162 2.70 -28.86 -14.43
C ASN A 162 2.17 -29.71 -15.59
#